data_AF-A0A1A8XBB8-F1
#
_entry.id   AF-A0A1A8XBB8-F1
#
_cell.length_a   1.000
_cell.length_b   1.000
_cell.length_c   1.000
_cell.angle_alpha   90.00
_cell.angle_beta   90.00
_cell.angle_gamma   90.00
#
_symmetry.space_group_name_H-M   'P 1'
#
loop_
_entity.id
_entity.type
_entity.pdbx_description
1 polymer ?
#
loop_
_entity_poly.entity_id
_entity_poly.type
_entity_poly.pdbx_seq_one_letter_code
_entity_poly.pdbx_strand_id
1 'polypeptide(L)'
;MDHAETILEGSHSHNIYDKLNSSGKNYDKFCKGYSYYKNICPPFYELCVLFETNINTLTTLLGNEVDDADLCRYLNFWIHDEIKKASFSYKCNTHEKTFIRKIFSISHRYNSSPSKNKCHFYVSALSLDTWIKWKNLYDYIKSYSTIKNTVTADNNKCKVYPEYIEYIKGIHKEYKEQCCKSDTSNCPQNIKFDVWCNKDIPFTELECNVFQTAEQDFDTEISEKEGKSSHEHISSDPRTLTPNNLNYNIIISAILSL
;
A
#
# COMPACT_ATOMS: atom_id res chain seq x y z
N MET A 1 -1.99 7.65 9.87
CA MET A 1 -1.48 6.28 9.75
C MET A 1 -2.64 5.42 9.26
N ASP A 2 -2.53 4.75 8.13
CA ASP A 2 -1.86 3.44 8.01
C ASP A 2 -2.73 2.24 8.43
N HIS A 3 -3.97 2.47 8.93
CA HIS A 3 -4.89 1.39 9.29
C HIS A 3 -5.17 0.42 8.13
N ALA A 4 -5.26 0.95 6.90
CA ALA A 4 -5.43 0.11 5.71
C ALA A 4 -4.22 -0.78 5.45
N GLU A 5 -3.00 -0.27 5.60
CA GLU A 5 -1.77 -1.05 5.41
C GLU A 5 -1.66 -2.15 6.47
N THR A 6 -1.90 -1.83 7.75
CA THR A 6 -1.86 -2.79 8.85
C THR A 6 -2.88 -3.93 8.66
N ILE A 7 -4.12 -3.60 8.27
CA ILE A 7 -5.19 -4.59 8.06
C ILE A 7 -4.93 -5.43 6.81
N LEU A 8 -4.42 -4.82 5.74
CA LEU A 8 -4.19 -5.49 4.47
C LEU A 8 -2.85 -6.23 4.40
N GLU A 9 -1.94 -6.03 5.34
CA GLU A 9 -0.66 -6.74 5.38
C GLU A 9 -0.87 -8.27 5.31
N GLY A 10 -0.15 -8.90 4.37
CA GLY A 10 -0.26 -10.34 4.09
C GLY A 10 -1.51 -10.76 3.31
N SER A 11 -2.39 -9.82 2.96
CA SER A 11 -3.55 -10.08 2.11
C SER A 11 -3.19 -10.34 0.65
N HIS A 12 -4.18 -10.84 -0.11
CA HIS A 12 -4.02 -11.06 -1.55
C HIS A 12 -3.60 -9.78 -2.29
N SER A 13 -4.29 -8.67 -2.05
CA SER A 13 -3.93 -7.37 -2.64
C SER A 13 -2.53 -6.92 -2.25
N HIS A 14 -2.15 -7.06 -0.98
CA HIS A 14 -0.81 -6.67 -0.51
C HIS A 14 0.29 -7.42 -1.27
N ASN A 15 0.16 -8.75 -1.38
CA ASN A 15 1.13 -9.58 -2.09
C ASN A 15 1.24 -9.23 -3.58
N ILE A 16 0.13 -8.82 -4.22
CA ILE A 16 0.15 -8.34 -5.61
C ILE A 16 0.98 -7.08 -5.74
N TYR A 17 0.79 -6.10 -4.85
CA TYR A 17 1.55 -4.85 -4.89
C TYR A 17 3.04 -5.07 -4.61
N ASP A 18 3.39 -5.98 -3.69
CA ASP A 18 4.79 -6.36 -3.43
C ASP A 18 5.49 -6.89 -4.69
N LYS A 19 4.79 -7.68 -5.49
CA LYS A 19 5.31 -8.18 -6.78
C LYS A 19 5.51 -7.07 -7.80
N LEU A 20 4.55 -6.14 -7.88
CA LEU A 20 4.65 -4.98 -8.77
C LEU A 20 5.82 -4.06 -8.34
N ASN A 21 6.08 -3.95 -7.04
CA ASN A 21 7.23 -3.21 -6.50
C ASN A 21 8.58 -3.91 -6.76
N SER A 22 8.57 -5.23 -6.93
CA SER A 22 9.78 -6.08 -7.00
C SER A 22 10.07 -6.67 -8.39
N SER A 23 9.37 -6.25 -9.44
CA SER A 23 9.46 -6.86 -10.79
C SER A 23 10.77 -6.62 -11.54
N GLY A 24 11.71 -5.89 -10.93
CA GLY A 24 12.96 -5.47 -11.54
C GLY A 24 12.82 -4.26 -12.46
N LYS A 25 13.89 -3.94 -13.18
CA LYS A 25 14.00 -2.73 -14.03
C LYS A 25 14.52 -3.11 -15.42
N ASN A 26 13.80 -4.00 -16.10
CA ASN A 26 14.25 -4.67 -17.33
C ASN A 26 13.80 -3.97 -18.62
N TYR A 27 12.84 -3.03 -18.53
CA TYR A 27 12.34 -2.28 -19.67
C TYR A 27 12.39 -0.77 -19.40
N ASP A 28 13.03 -0.02 -20.28
CA ASP A 28 13.17 1.44 -20.17
C ASP A 28 13.13 2.16 -21.53
N LYS A 29 12.68 1.48 -22.59
CA LYS A 29 12.70 1.99 -23.96
C LYS A 29 11.92 3.29 -24.07
N PHE A 30 10.73 3.35 -23.48
CA PHE A 30 9.93 4.57 -23.49
C PHE A 30 10.40 5.56 -22.42
N CYS A 31 10.83 5.08 -21.25
CA CYS A 31 11.33 5.90 -20.15
C CYS A 31 12.63 6.65 -20.47
N LYS A 32 13.48 6.13 -21.37
CA LYS A 32 14.68 6.82 -21.88
C LYS A 32 14.36 8.19 -22.48
N GLY A 33 13.18 8.35 -23.09
CA GLY A 33 12.69 9.64 -23.61
C GLY A 33 12.43 10.69 -22.51
N TYR A 34 12.50 10.28 -21.24
CA TYR A 34 12.25 11.11 -20.07
C TYR A 34 13.44 11.12 -19.10
N SER A 35 14.65 10.89 -19.61
CA SER A 35 15.90 10.83 -18.84
C SER A 35 16.19 12.08 -18.02
N TYR A 36 15.63 13.25 -18.36
CA TYR A 36 15.78 14.46 -17.55
C TYR A 36 15.24 14.29 -16.12
N TYR A 37 14.26 13.40 -15.91
CA TYR A 37 13.74 13.12 -14.57
C TYR A 37 14.79 12.48 -13.67
N LYS A 38 15.83 11.83 -14.22
CA LYS A 38 16.96 11.34 -13.42
C LYS A 38 17.58 12.40 -12.53
N ASN A 39 17.53 13.67 -12.94
CA ASN A 39 18.12 14.77 -12.20
C ASN A 39 17.08 15.55 -11.39
N ILE A 40 15.90 15.82 -11.97
CA ILE A 40 14.92 16.72 -11.33
C ILE A 40 13.92 16.00 -10.43
N CYS A 41 13.67 14.72 -10.67
CA CYS A 41 12.84 13.87 -9.83
C CYS A 41 13.23 12.39 -10.07
N PRO A 42 14.36 11.94 -9.50
CA PRO A 42 14.83 10.57 -9.63
C PRO A 42 13.74 9.52 -9.29
N PRO A 43 12.90 9.70 -8.23
CA PRO A 43 11.81 8.76 -7.93
C PRO A 43 10.85 8.54 -9.10
N PHE A 44 10.47 9.59 -9.85
CA PHE A 44 9.61 9.44 -11.03
C PHE A 44 10.32 8.73 -12.18
N TYR A 45 11.62 8.96 -12.38
CA TYR A 45 12.34 8.21 -13.40
C TYR A 45 12.37 6.71 -13.06
N GLU A 46 12.65 6.37 -11.80
CA GLU A 46 12.65 4.98 -11.35
C GLU A 46 11.28 4.33 -11.46
N LEU A 47 10.23 5.04 -11.03
CA LEU A 47 8.85 4.57 -11.15
C LEU A 47 8.43 4.40 -12.61
N CYS A 48 8.92 5.24 -13.53
CA CYS A 48 8.70 5.06 -14.97
C CYS A 48 9.20 3.69 -15.44
N VAL A 49 10.47 3.37 -15.12
CA VAL A 49 11.12 2.12 -15.55
C VAL A 49 10.41 0.90 -14.95
N LEU A 50 9.97 1.01 -13.69
CA LEU A 50 9.21 -0.03 -13.02
C LEU A 50 7.83 -0.22 -13.65
N PHE A 51 7.12 0.88 -13.96
CA PHE A 51 5.84 0.83 -14.68
C PHE A 51 5.99 0.22 -16.08
N GLU A 52 7.00 0.62 -16.84
CA GLU A 52 7.27 0.07 -18.17
C GLU A 52 7.61 -1.43 -18.08
N THR A 53 8.32 -1.85 -17.03
CA THR A 53 8.57 -3.28 -16.77
C THR A 53 7.26 -4.01 -16.45
N ASN A 54 6.50 -3.53 -15.47
CA ASN A 54 5.24 -4.13 -15.03
C ASN A 54 4.23 -4.25 -16.17
N ILE A 55 4.00 -3.21 -16.97
CA ILE A 55 3.04 -3.30 -18.08
C ILE A 55 3.48 -4.32 -19.14
N ASN A 56 4.78 -4.54 -19.34
CA ASN A 56 5.29 -5.55 -20.27
C ASN A 56 5.22 -6.98 -19.74
N THR A 57 5.32 -7.18 -18.43
CA THR A 57 5.37 -8.50 -17.80
C THR A 57 4.11 -8.87 -17.00
N LEU A 58 3.10 -7.99 -16.95
CA LEU A 58 1.96 -8.07 -16.03
C LEU A 58 1.30 -9.45 -16.00
N THR A 59 1.00 -10.01 -17.17
CA THR A 59 0.33 -11.32 -17.30
C THR A 59 1.21 -12.45 -16.84
N THR A 60 2.51 -12.40 -17.14
CA THR A 60 3.46 -13.40 -16.64
C THR A 60 3.65 -13.27 -15.13
N LEU A 61 3.63 -12.04 -14.60
CA LEU A 61 3.86 -11.74 -13.19
C LEU A 61 2.67 -12.14 -12.30
N LEU A 62 1.44 -11.89 -12.77
CA LEU A 62 0.22 -11.98 -11.97
C LEU A 62 -0.87 -12.89 -12.55
N GLY A 63 -0.77 -13.36 -13.80
CA GLY A 63 -1.87 -14.05 -14.49
C GLY A 63 -2.31 -15.38 -13.89
N ASN A 64 -1.48 -16.01 -13.06
CA ASN A 64 -1.86 -17.22 -12.31
C ASN A 64 -2.55 -16.92 -10.97
N GLU A 65 -2.53 -15.67 -10.52
CA GLU A 65 -3.03 -15.25 -9.20
C GLU A 65 -4.24 -14.33 -9.31
N VAL A 66 -4.40 -13.66 -10.44
CA VAL A 66 -5.36 -12.59 -10.64
C VAL A 66 -6.13 -12.84 -11.91
N ASP A 67 -7.45 -12.72 -11.85
CA ASP A 67 -8.31 -12.81 -13.02
C ASP A 67 -7.91 -11.77 -14.07
N ASP A 68 -8.08 -12.09 -15.36
CA ASP A 68 -7.75 -11.17 -16.46
C ASP A 68 -8.40 -9.78 -16.31
N ALA A 69 -9.61 -9.74 -15.75
CA ALA A 69 -10.35 -8.50 -15.50
C ALA A 69 -9.70 -7.61 -14.42
N ASP A 70 -8.90 -8.20 -13.53
CA ASP A 70 -8.33 -7.54 -12.36
C ASP A 70 -6.87 -7.14 -12.57
N LEU A 71 -6.15 -7.77 -13.51
CA LEU A 71 -4.76 -7.41 -13.84
C LEU A 71 -4.59 -5.90 -14.06
N CYS A 72 -5.41 -5.33 -14.93
CA CYS A 72 -5.31 -3.90 -15.25
C CYS A 72 -5.80 -3.01 -14.10
N ARG A 73 -6.72 -3.50 -13.25
CA ARG A 73 -7.19 -2.77 -12.06
C ARG A 73 -6.04 -2.62 -11.06
N TYR A 74 -5.38 -3.73 -10.72
CA TYR A 74 -4.23 -3.72 -9.82
C TYR A 74 -3.11 -2.83 -10.35
N LEU A 75 -2.77 -2.94 -11.64
CA LEU A 75 -1.74 -2.07 -12.23
C LEU A 75 -2.11 -0.59 -12.13
N ASN A 76 -3.37 -0.21 -12.40
CA ASN A 76 -3.82 1.18 -12.30
C ASN A 76 -3.82 1.68 -10.85
N PHE A 77 -4.32 0.90 -9.88
CA PHE A 77 -4.31 1.31 -8.48
C PHE A 77 -2.88 1.46 -7.94
N TRP A 78 -2.02 0.49 -8.26
CA TRP A 78 -0.62 0.51 -7.88
C TRP A 78 0.09 1.77 -8.38
N ILE A 79 0.04 2.07 -9.68
CA ILE A 79 0.80 3.21 -10.21
C ILE A 79 0.30 4.55 -9.68
N HIS A 80 -1.01 4.73 -9.42
CA HIS A 80 -1.51 5.97 -8.84
C HIS A 80 -1.04 6.15 -7.37
N ASP A 81 -1.05 5.07 -6.59
CA ASP A 81 -0.53 5.05 -5.23
C ASP A 81 0.99 5.35 -5.20
N GLU A 82 1.77 4.71 -6.07
CA GLU A 82 3.22 4.95 -6.18
C GLU A 82 3.55 6.36 -6.68
N ILE A 83 2.75 6.93 -7.60
CA ILE A 83 2.91 8.33 -7.99
C ILE A 83 2.71 9.24 -6.77
N LYS A 84 1.66 9.01 -5.97
CA LYS A 84 1.39 9.83 -4.78
C LYS A 84 2.55 9.76 -3.79
N LYS A 85 3.06 8.56 -3.50
CA LYS A 85 4.22 8.35 -2.62
C LYS A 85 5.45 9.09 -3.16
N ALA A 86 5.74 8.92 -4.45
CA ALA A 86 6.88 9.56 -5.09
C ALA A 86 6.75 11.09 -5.17
N SER A 87 5.54 11.65 -5.28
CA SER A 87 5.29 13.10 -5.31
C SER A 87 5.77 13.84 -4.06
N PHE A 88 5.73 13.18 -2.89
CA PHE A 88 6.21 13.77 -1.63
C PHE A 88 7.73 13.75 -1.48
N SER A 89 8.42 12.99 -2.33
CA SER A 89 9.88 12.92 -2.37
C SER A 89 10.45 14.01 -3.28
N TYR A 90 11.65 14.50 -2.98
CA TYR A 90 12.51 15.25 -3.92
C TYR A 90 11.83 16.41 -4.69
N LYS A 91 10.83 17.10 -4.11
CA LYS A 91 10.03 18.16 -4.79
C LYS A 91 9.35 17.70 -6.10
N CYS A 92 9.09 16.39 -6.21
CA CYS A 92 8.47 15.76 -7.37
C CYS A 92 7.01 16.21 -7.59
N ASN A 93 6.33 16.68 -6.54
CA ASN A 93 4.96 17.21 -6.59
C ASN A 93 4.73 18.24 -7.71
N THR A 94 5.70 19.11 -8.00
CA THR A 94 5.61 20.10 -9.08
C THR A 94 5.55 19.48 -10.48
N HIS A 95 5.95 18.21 -10.60
CA HIS A 95 6.00 17.46 -11.85
C HIS A 95 4.94 16.37 -11.97
N GLU A 96 4.12 16.14 -10.94
CA GLU A 96 3.15 15.04 -10.84
C GLU A 96 2.22 14.97 -12.07
N LYS A 97 1.54 16.07 -12.40
CA LYS A 97 0.61 16.13 -13.54
C LYS A 97 1.31 15.84 -14.87
N THR A 98 2.56 16.24 -15.02
CA THR A 98 3.34 15.97 -16.24
C THR A 98 3.79 14.51 -16.27
N PHE A 99 4.11 13.93 -15.11
CA PHE A 99 4.48 12.52 -14.99
C PHE A 99 3.30 11.59 -15.29
N ILE A 100 2.11 11.86 -14.76
CA ILE A 100 0.88 11.10 -15.06
C ILE A 100 0.61 11.04 -16.57
N ARG A 101 0.76 12.16 -17.29
CA ARG A 101 0.61 12.19 -18.76
C ARG A 101 1.63 11.34 -19.50
N LYS A 102 2.82 11.14 -18.93
CA LYS A 102 3.86 10.28 -19.53
C LYS A 102 3.56 8.81 -19.31
N ILE A 103 3.17 8.41 -18.11
CA ILE A 103 2.68 7.05 -17.83
C ILE A 103 1.56 6.68 -18.80
N PHE A 104 0.65 7.61 -19.07
CA PHE A 104 -0.37 7.45 -20.12
C PHE A 104 0.18 7.27 -21.51
N SER A 105 1.14 8.09 -21.93
CA SER A 105 1.77 7.94 -23.24
C SER A 105 2.45 6.57 -23.38
N ILE A 106 3.13 6.09 -22.33
CA ILE A 106 3.77 4.77 -22.29
C ILE A 106 2.72 3.67 -22.44
N SER A 107 1.65 3.72 -21.64
CA SER A 107 0.56 2.75 -21.74
C SER A 107 -0.11 2.77 -23.10
N HIS A 108 -0.40 3.94 -23.66
CA HIS A 108 -0.99 4.07 -24.99
C HIS A 108 -0.11 3.40 -26.05
N ARG A 109 1.20 3.69 -26.05
CA ARG A 109 2.17 3.09 -26.99
C ARG A 109 2.29 1.58 -26.80
N TYR A 110 2.24 1.09 -25.56
CA TYR A 110 2.24 -0.33 -25.26
C TYR A 110 1.04 -1.04 -25.88
N ASN A 111 -0.16 -0.46 -25.70
CA ASN A 111 -1.42 -1.01 -26.19
C ASN A 111 -1.65 -0.85 -27.70
N SER A 112 -0.88 0.01 -28.38
CA SER A 112 -0.91 0.11 -29.85
C SER A 112 -0.31 -1.12 -30.55
N SER A 113 0.31 -2.04 -29.81
CA SER A 113 0.88 -3.27 -30.36
C SER A 113 -0.18 -4.39 -30.41
N PRO A 114 -0.43 -5.02 -31.58
CA PRO A 114 -1.54 -5.96 -31.77
C PRO A 114 -1.43 -7.28 -30.99
N SER A 115 -0.26 -7.60 -30.43
CA SER A 115 0.01 -8.85 -29.69
C SER A 115 -0.03 -8.69 -28.16
N LYS A 116 -0.39 -7.52 -27.64
CA LYS A 116 -0.24 -7.21 -26.20
C LYS A 116 -1.58 -7.06 -25.48
N ASN A 117 -1.57 -7.42 -24.20
CA ASN A 117 -2.72 -7.31 -23.32
C ASN A 117 -3.16 -5.85 -23.21
N LYS A 118 -4.47 -5.60 -23.35
CA LYS A 118 -5.06 -4.26 -23.49
C LYS A 118 -5.22 -3.53 -22.14
N CYS A 119 -4.18 -3.54 -21.30
CA CYS A 119 -4.21 -2.76 -20.06
C CYS A 119 -3.99 -1.28 -20.34
N HIS A 120 -5.09 -0.57 -20.53
CA HIS A 120 -5.08 0.87 -20.67
C HIS A 120 -4.88 1.52 -19.29
N PHE A 121 -3.83 2.33 -19.19
CA PHE A 121 -3.67 3.27 -18.09
C PHE A 121 -4.65 4.41 -18.29
N TYR A 122 -5.40 4.72 -17.25
CA TYR A 122 -6.42 5.75 -17.34
C TYR A 122 -5.92 7.06 -16.71
N VAL A 123 -5.81 8.10 -17.53
CA VAL A 123 -5.66 9.47 -17.03
C VAL A 123 -7.05 10.03 -16.85
N SER A 124 -7.48 10.03 -15.61
CA SER A 124 -8.71 10.66 -15.17
C SER A 124 -8.46 12.09 -14.71
N ALA A 125 -9.51 12.92 -14.65
CA ALA A 125 -9.47 14.17 -13.88
C ALA A 125 -9.41 13.95 -12.35
N LEU A 126 -9.47 12.70 -11.87
CA LEU A 126 -9.45 12.38 -10.46
C LEU A 126 -8.12 12.75 -9.81
N SER A 127 -8.24 13.19 -8.57
CA SER A 127 -7.09 13.35 -7.69
C SER A 127 -6.48 11.99 -7.36
N LEU A 128 -5.18 11.97 -7.03
CA LEU A 128 -4.54 10.76 -6.52
C LEU A 128 -5.19 10.28 -5.21
N ASP A 129 -5.70 11.20 -4.38
CA ASP A 129 -6.41 10.84 -3.14
C ASP A 129 -7.71 10.08 -3.44
N THR A 130 -8.42 10.45 -4.50
CA THR A 130 -9.61 9.72 -4.97
C THR A 130 -9.24 8.32 -5.47
N TRP A 131 -8.13 8.18 -6.21
CA TRP A 131 -7.62 6.87 -6.62
C TRP A 131 -7.27 5.97 -5.42
N ILE A 132 -6.68 6.54 -4.37
CA ILE A 132 -6.32 5.80 -3.14
C ILE A 132 -7.58 5.33 -2.40
N LYS A 133 -8.63 6.16 -2.31
CA LYS A 133 -9.92 5.72 -1.74
C LYS A 133 -10.47 4.51 -2.51
N TRP A 134 -10.51 4.60 -3.84
CA TRP A 134 -11.01 3.52 -4.71
C TRP A 134 -10.16 2.25 -4.62
N LYS A 135 -8.84 2.39 -4.51
CA LYS A 135 -7.91 1.29 -4.22
C LYS A 135 -8.28 0.61 -2.91
N ASN A 136 -8.44 1.38 -1.82
CA ASN A 136 -8.72 0.82 -0.49
C ASN A 136 -10.06 0.06 -0.46
N LEU A 137 -11.09 0.58 -1.12
CA LEU A 137 -12.37 -0.14 -1.27
C LEU A 137 -12.20 -1.44 -2.07
N TYR A 138 -11.47 -1.38 -3.19
CA TYR A 138 -11.22 -2.56 -4.01
C TYR A 138 -10.44 -3.64 -3.27
N ASP A 139 -9.37 -3.25 -2.58
CA ASP A 139 -8.52 -4.16 -1.83
C ASP A 139 -9.28 -4.83 -0.69
N TYR A 140 -10.15 -4.08 0.00
CA TYR A 140 -11.08 -4.65 0.98
C TYR A 140 -11.96 -5.75 0.36
N ILE A 141 -12.62 -5.46 -0.76
CA ILE A 141 -13.54 -6.39 -1.43
C ILE A 141 -12.79 -7.65 -1.88
N LYS A 142 -11.59 -7.50 -2.46
CA LYS A 142 -10.81 -8.63 -2.98
C LYS A 142 -10.14 -9.45 -1.87
N SER A 143 -9.85 -8.85 -0.73
CA SER A 143 -9.14 -9.48 0.39
C SER A 143 -10.04 -9.81 1.59
N TYR A 144 -11.36 -9.63 1.51
CA TYR A 144 -12.28 -9.76 2.65
C TYR A 144 -12.13 -11.08 3.42
N SER A 145 -12.01 -12.23 2.74
CA SER A 145 -11.84 -13.52 3.41
C SER A 145 -10.56 -13.59 4.24
N THR A 146 -9.47 -13.02 3.73
CA THR A 146 -8.19 -12.96 4.44
C THR A 146 -8.27 -11.99 5.61
N ILE A 147 -8.81 -10.78 5.38
CA ILE A 147 -9.03 -9.77 6.42
C ILE A 147 -9.85 -10.36 7.57
N LYS A 148 -10.95 -11.05 7.26
CA LYS A 148 -11.79 -11.69 8.27
C LYS A 148 -10.98 -12.62 9.16
N ASN A 149 -10.20 -13.52 8.56
CA ASN A 149 -9.42 -14.50 9.31
C ASN A 149 -8.29 -13.84 10.12
N THR A 150 -7.54 -12.90 9.53
CA THR A 150 -6.41 -12.25 10.19
C THR A 150 -6.86 -11.35 11.34
N VAL A 151 -7.91 -10.55 11.13
CA VAL A 151 -8.49 -9.69 12.18
C VAL A 151 -8.97 -10.51 13.37
N THR A 152 -9.63 -11.65 13.14
CA THR A 152 -10.10 -12.50 14.24
C THR A 152 -8.99 -13.23 15.00
N ALA A 153 -7.79 -13.34 14.41
CA ALA A 153 -6.66 -14.07 14.98
C ALA A 153 -5.60 -13.15 15.62
N ASP A 154 -5.56 -11.87 15.24
CA ASP A 154 -4.58 -10.89 15.69
C ASP A 154 -5.26 -9.78 16.49
N ASN A 155 -5.01 -9.74 17.81
CA ASN A 155 -5.58 -8.74 18.71
C ASN A 155 -5.22 -7.30 18.32
N ASN A 156 -4.05 -7.05 17.71
CA ASN A 156 -3.67 -5.71 17.29
C ASN A 156 -4.45 -5.27 16.05
N LYS A 157 -4.59 -6.16 15.05
CA LYS A 157 -5.45 -5.92 13.88
C LYS A 157 -6.92 -5.80 14.29
N CYS A 158 -7.35 -6.58 15.26
CA CYS A 158 -8.72 -6.50 15.78
C CYS A 158 -9.03 -5.16 16.44
N LYS A 159 -8.11 -4.61 17.25
CA LYS A 159 -8.29 -3.30 17.88
C LYS A 159 -8.50 -2.17 16.88
N VAL A 160 -7.88 -2.24 15.70
CA VAL A 160 -7.96 -1.18 14.67
C VAL A 160 -9.04 -1.45 13.60
N TYR A 161 -9.59 -2.67 13.54
CA TYR A 161 -10.59 -3.04 12.54
C TYR A 161 -11.88 -2.20 12.58
N PRO A 162 -12.45 -1.85 13.76
CA PRO A 162 -13.65 -1.01 13.81
C PRO A 162 -13.47 0.35 13.12
N GLU A 163 -12.32 1.00 13.30
CA GLU A 163 -12.01 2.27 12.63
C GLU A 163 -11.81 2.07 11.12
N TYR A 164 -11.10 1.01 10.74
CA TYR A 164 -10.89 0.65 9.34
C TYR A 164 -12.20 0.36 8.60
N ILE A 165 -13.12 -0.40 9.20
CA ILE A 165 -14.38 -0.74 8.53
C ILE A 165 -15.30 0.47 8.36
N GLU A 166 -15.34 1.38 9.34
CA GLU A 166 -16.07 2.65 9.21
C GLU A 166 -15.47 3.53 8.10
N TYR A 167 -14.14 3.59 8.00
CA TYR A 167 -13.46 4.25 6.90
C TYR A 167 -13.85 3.66 5.52
N ILE A 168 -13.85 2.33 5.38
CA ILE A 168 -14.25 1.67 4.13
C ILE A 168 -15.74 1.88 3.82
N LYS A 169 -16.63 1.82 4.83
CA LYS A 169 -18.07 2.13 4.67
C LYS A 169 -18.25 3.57 4.14
N GLY A 170 -17.49 4.52 4.68
CA GLY A 170 -17.48 5.91 4.21
C GLY A 170 -17.06 6.04 2.75
N ILE A 171 -15.96 5.38 2.36
CA ILE A 171 -15.53 5.35 0.95
C ILE A 171 -16.60 4.72 0.06
N HIS A 172 -17.20 3.61 0.47
CA HIS A 172 -18.23 2.95 -0.33
C HIS A 172 -19.48 3.82 -0.52
N LYS A 173 -19.87 4.61 0.48
CA LYS A 173 -20.94 5.61 0.34
C LYS A 173 -20.57 6.66 -0.71
N GLU A 174 -19.38 7.24 -0.61
CA GLU A 174 -18.87 8.22 -1.58
C GLU A 174 -18.80 7.63 -2.99
N TYR A 175 -18.32 6.40 -3.10
CA TYR A 175 -18.30 5.62 -4.34
C TYR A 175 -19.69 5.51 -4.95
N LYS A 176 -20.69 5.10 -4.17
CA LYS A 176 -22.07 4.96 -4.65
C LYS A 176 -22.64 6.29 -5.14
N GLU A 177 -22.35 7.37 -4.42
CA GLU A 177 -22.85 8.70 -4.77
C GLU A 177 -22.24 9.27 -6.05
N GLN A 178 -20.96 8.98 -6.31
CA GLN A 178 -20.20 9.53 -7.44
C GLN A 178 -20.17 8.61 -8.66
N CYS A 179 -20.29 7.28 -8.47
CA CYS A 179 -19.99 6.29 -9.51
C CYS A 179 -21.11 5.32 -9.84
N CYS A 180 -22.19 5.31 -9.06
CA CYS A 180 -23.35 4.45 -9.31
C CYS A 180 -24.57 5.21 -9.80
N LYS A 181 -24.39 6.48 -10.14
CA LYS A 181 -25.38 7.33 -10.79
C LYS A 181 -25.08 7.44 -12.29
N SER A 182 -25.96 8.10 -13.03
CA SER A 182 -25.84 8.27 -14.48
C SER A 182 -24.59 9.05 -14.92
N ASP A 183 -24.10 9.97 -14.07
CA ASP A 183 -22.83 10.66 -14.29
C ASP A 183 -21.70 9.89 -13.59
N THR A 184 -20.74 9.40 -14.38
CA THR A 184 -19.57 8.65 -13.90
C THR A 184 -18.25 9.39 -14.21
N SER A 185 -18.32 10.69 -14.51
CA SER A 185 -17.14 11.52 -14.79
C SER A 185 -16.09 11.50 -13.67
N ASN A 186 -16.54 11.29 -12.43
CA ASN A 186 -15.70 11.19 -11.24
C ASN A 186 -15.21 9.76 -10.93
N CYS A 187 -15.22 8.87 -11.93
CA CYS A 187 -14.89 7.46 -11.75
C CYS A 187 -13.74 7.03 -12.67
N PRO A 188 -12.93 6.05 -12.23
CA PRO A 188 -12.01 5.34 -13.10
C PRO A 188 -12.77 4.66 -14.25
N GLN A 189 -12.74 5.28 -15.43
CA GLN A 189 -13.35 4.70 -16.63
C GLN A 189 -12.52 3.52 -17.13
N ASN A 190 -13.17 2.57 -17.82
CA ASN A 190 -12.53 1.43 -18.49
C ASN A 190 -11.81 0.40 -17.59
N ILE A 191 -12.01 0.45 -16.27
CA ILE A 191 -11.67 -0.65 -15.36
C ILE A 191 -12.91 -1.42 -14.86
N LYS A 192 -14.04 -1.33 -15.58
CA LYS A 192 -15.35 -1.92 -15.21
C LYS A 192 -15.70 -1.61 -13.76
N PHE A 193 -15.78 -0.32 -13.45
CA PHE A 193 -15.88 0.17 -12.08
C PHE A 193 -17.27 -0.09 -11.50
N ASP A 194 -18.32 0.05 -12.32
CA ASP A 194 -19.74 -0.16 -12.01
C ASP A 194 -20.10 -1.51 -11.36
N VAL A 195 -19.20 -2.50 -11.41
CA VAL A 195 -19.35 -3.83 -10.80
C VAL A 195 -19.67 -3.76 -9.29
N TRP A 196 -19.28 -2.71 -8.57
CA TRP A 196 -19.56 -2.60 -7.13
C TRP A 196 -20.86 -1.84 -6.81
N CYS A 197 -21.53 -1.27 -7.80
CA CYS A 197 -22.77 -0.53 -7.56
C CYS A 197 -23.90 -1.43 -7.06
N ASN A 198 -23.94 -2.65 -7.57
CA ASN A 198 -24.99 -3.62 -7.29
C ASN A 198 -24.46 -4.83 -6.50
N LYS A 199 -23.21 -4.81 -6.06
CA LYS A 199 -22.62 -5.91 -5.30
C LYS A 199 -22.97 -5.76 -3.82
N ASP A 200 -23.39 -6.86 -3.21
CA ASP A 200 -23.46 -6.92 -1.75
C ASP A 200 -22.04 -7.02 -1.19
N ILE A 201 -21.59 -5.94 -0.54
CA ILE A 201 -20.25 -5.86 0.03
C ILE A 201 -20.37 -6.20 1.51
N PRO A 202 -19.64 -7.21 2.02
CA PRO A 202 -19.83 -7.70 3.37
C PRO A 202 -19.16 -6.78 4.38
N PHE A 203 -19.81 -5.70 4.80
CA PHE A 203 -19.32 -4.80 5.87
C PHE A 203 -19.54 -5.38 7.27
N THR A 204 -19.06 -6.60 7.50
CA THR A 204 -19.25 -7.31 8.75
C THR A 204 -18.40 -6.68 9.84
N GLU A 205 -19.05 -6.30 10.94
CA GLU A 205 -18.37 -6.02 12.21
C GLU A 205 -17.87 -7.34 12.77
N LEU A 206 -16.56 -7.40 13.05
CA LEU A 206 -15.90 -8.61 13.51
C LEU A 206 -15.63 -8.47 15.01
N GLU A 207 -16.10 -9.45 15.78
CA GLU A 207 -15.81 -9.54 17.20
C GLU A 207 -14.41 -10.13 17.41
N CYS A 208 -13.64 -9.53 18.33
CA CYS A 208 -12.35 -10.06 18.72
C CYS A 208 -12.56 -11.26 19.63
N ASN A 209 -12.09 -12.44 19.20
CA ASN A 209 -11.87 -13.53 20.14
C ASN A 209 -10.65 -13.13 20.96
N VAL A 210 -10.88 -12.51 22.12
CA VAL A 210 -9.81 -12.21 23.07
C VAL A 210 -9.26 -13.55 23.54
N PHE A 211 -8.23 -14.06 22.86
CA PHE A 211 -7.37 -15.06 23.46
C PHE A 211 -6.68 -14.34 24.60
N GLN A 212 -7.15 -14.57 25.82
CA GLN A 212 -6.42 -14.19 27.02
C GLN A 212 -5.08 -14.89 26.91
N THR A 213 -4.04 -14.16 26.49
CA THR A 213 -2.68 -14.54 26.81
C THR A 213 -2.64 -14.60 28.32
N ALA A 214 -2.57 -15.81 28.86
CA ALA A 214 -2.36 -16.02 30.27
C ALA A 214 -1.06 -15.29 30.64
N GLU A 215 -1.19 -14.08 31.18
CA GLU A 215 -0.14 -13.47 31.98
C GLU A 215 0.01 -14.41 33.18
N GLN A 216 1.08 -15.20 33.17
CA GLN A 216 1.60 -15.77 34.41
C GLN A 216 2.11 -14.59 35.23
N ASP A 217 1.23 -14.02 36.04
CA ASP A 217 1.61 -13.26 37.22
C ASP A 217 2.43 -14.20 38.12
N PHE A 218 3.75 -14.07 38.05
CA PHE A 218 4.62 -14.53 39.12
C PHE A 218 4.62 -13.45 40.19
N ASP A 219 3.53 -13.41 40.97
CA ASP A 219 3.57 -12.80 42.29
C ASP A 219 4.62 -13.56 43.12
N THR A 220 5.75 -12.90 43.40
CA THR A 220 6.67 -13.36 44.44
C THR A 220 6.78 -12.27 45.48
N GLU A 221 6.02 -12.45 46.56
CA GLU A 221 6.20 -11.73 47.81
C GLU A 221 7.59 -12.00 48.41
N ILE A 222 8.11 -10.94 49.05
CA ILE A 222 9.47 -10.75 49.56
C ILE A 222 9.74 -11.62 50.81
N SER A 223 11.00 -12.05 50.96
CA SER A 223 11.59 -12.34 52.27
C SER A 223 13.04 -11.84 52.31
N GLU A 224 13.25 -10.74 53.03
CA GLU A 224 14.54 -10.16 53.42
C GLU A 224 15.49 -11.18 54.05
N LYS A 225 16.80 -11.06 53.75
CA LYS A 225 17.87 -11.11 54.76
C LYS A 225 19.05 -10.24 54.32
N GLU A 226 19.41 -9.29 55.20
CA GLU A 226 20.60 -8.45 55.13
C GLU A 226 21.91 -9.25 55.33
N GLY A 227 23.01 -8.75 54.76
CA GLY A 227 24.38 -9.18 55.07
C GLY A 227 25.45 -8.36 54.33
N LYS A 228 26.06 -7.39 55.02
CA LYS A 228 27.21 -6.57 54.60
C LYS A 228 28.48 -7.40 54.33
N SER A 229 29.31 -7.00 53.36
CA SER A 229 30.72 -6.55 53.56
C SER A 229 31.52 -6.44 52.24
N SER A 230 32.52 -5.56 52.29
CA SER A 230 33.47 -4.99 51.32
C SER A 230 34.51 -5.92 50.68
N HIS A 231 34.91 -5.65 49.42
CA HIS A 231 36.21 -5.04 49.00
C HIS A 231 36.50 -5.22 47.48
N GLU A 232 37.32 -4.31 46.97
CA GLU A 232 37.75 -4.04 45.59
C GLU A 232 38.60 -5.17 44.94
N HIS A 233 38.57 -5.31 43.60
CA HIS A 233 39.63 -4.84 42.67
C HIS A 233 39.59 -5.48 41.25
N ILE A 234 39.82 -4.62 40.24
CA ILE A 234 40.60 -4.81 38.99
C ILE A 234 39.97 -5.53 37.77
N SER A 235 39.63 -4.69 36.78
CA SER A 235 40.04 -4.70 35.35
C SER A 235 40.08 -6.01 34.56
N SER A 236 39.29 -6.08 33.48
CA SER A 236 39.82 -5.99 32.10
C SER A 236 38.69 -6.02 31.06
N ASP A 237 38.67 -4.98 30.24
CA ASP A 237 37.95 -4.90 28.96
C ASP A 237 38.80 -5.61 27.90
N PRO A 238 38.22 -6.34 26.93
CA PRO A 238 38.03 -5.69 25.63
C PRO A 238 36.78 -6.10 24.84
N ARG A 239 36.02 -5.09 24.42
CA ARG A 239 35.42 -4.88 23.08
C ARG A 239 35.08 -6.13 22.24
N THR A 240 33.78 -6.34 21.99
CA THR A 240 33.28 -6.65 20.63
C THR A 240 31.90 -6.01 20.41
N LEU A 241 31.74 -5.47 19.21
CA LEU A 241 30.69 -4.56 18.76
C LEU A 241 29.35 -5.27 18.55
N THR A 242 28.27 -4.63 18.98
CA THR A 242 26.88 -4.97 18.63
C THR A 242 26.52 -4.44 17.24
N PRO A 243 25.70 -5.16 16.43
CA PRO A 243 25.11 -4.61 15.22
C PRO A 243 23.93 -3.69 15.53
N ASN A 244 23.95 -2.51 14.91
CA ASN A 244 22.90 -1.50 14.92
C ASN A 244 21.58 -2.04 14.33
N ASN A 245 20.52 -2.03 15.13
CA ASN A 245 19.14 -2.02 14.65
C ASN A 245 18.68 -0.56 14.50
N LEU A 246 18.69 -0.05 13.27
CA LEU A 246 18.07 1.24 12.92
C LEU A 246 16.55 1.03 12.81
N ASN A 247 15.87 1.32 13.93
CA ASN A 247 14.43 1.34 14.05
C ASN A 247 13.88 2.63 13.40
N TYR A 248 13.26 2.49 12.24
CA TYR A 248 12.58 3.60 11.53
C TYR A 248 11.22 3.84 12.19
N ASN A 249 11.20 4.62 13.27
CA ASN A 249 10.00 5.21 13.84
C ASN A 249 10.39 6.45 14.62
N ILE A 250 10.31 7.62 13.96
CA ILE A 250 10.07 8.96 14.52
C ILE A 250 10.09 9.90 13.29
N ILE A 251 8.95 10.52 12.99
CA ILE A 251 8.73 11.94 12.60
C ILE A 251 7.26 12.02 12.19
N ILE A 252 6.34 12.10 13.16
CA ILE A 252 5.09 12.85 13.01
C ILE A 252 4.76 13.46 14.37
N SER A 253 5.33 14.63 14.66
CA SER A 253 4.73 15.63 15.56
C SER A 253 5.59 16.89 15.58
N ALA A 254 5.22 17.91 14.81
CA ALA A 254 5.40 19.33 15.15
C ALA A 254 5.12 20.22 13.94
N ILE A 255 3.84 20.51 13.63
CA ILE A 255 3.45 21.83 13.10
C ILE A 255 2.05 22.15 13.64
N LEU A 256 2.00 22.67 14.86
CA LEU A 256 1.00 23.64 15.29
C LEU A 256 1.75 24.67 16.15
N SER A 257 1.64 25.94 15.76
CA SER A 257 2.23 27.15 16.37
C SER A 257 3.45 27.73 15.63
N LEU A 258 3.18 28.42 14.51
CA LEU A 258 3.59 29.81 14.22
C LEU A 258 3.00 30.25 12.86
#